data_AF-A0A2V6QXQ9-F1
#
_entry.id   AF-A0A2V6QXQ9-F1
#
_cell.length_a   1.000
_cell.length_b   1.000
_cell.length_c   1.000
_cell.angle_alpha   90.00
_cell.angle_beta   90.00
_cell.angle_gamma   90.00
#
_symmetry.space_group_name_H-M   'P 1'
#
loop_
_entity.id
_entity.type
_entity.pdbx_description
1 polymer ?
#
loop_
_entity_poly.entity_id
_entity_poly.type
_entity_poly.pdbx_seq_one_letter_code
_entity_poly.pdbx_strand_id
1 'polypeptide(L)'
;MRRVLILAVALAVPLTWVVIPPPGRPAAQGAITISVIDVAGDLSSTRVIIENYQKANPQKVKAVNFQRAPAPELPAKIKAQQDAGRVDVNLLLVGQDAGSVLANNGQLVKLFPQYDNLFPKDELTEAGKVLQAEGEGFLLPSVVNNGGPVFLYNPGKVKQPPKTVDEFKAWVKANPGKFMYARPANSGPGRSIICGLPFILGDKNPKDPVAGWDKTWAFLKEVGEYVEYYPTGTAVTLKEFAEGTRWIIAGIMEWDMKPRAEGTIPPESKIFILPRTAFVIDGHYWALPKGVSSAEQEIVLDLMKFMRRPDQQVLTWKAFIGPSIKAATLDRAPADIQKLVQEHWRPEYTDMEKKYTIVPQLPVKDLIAAMDRWDKEVGAQRIKKF
;
A
#
# COMPACT_ATOMS: atom_id res chain seq x y z
N MET A 1 -10.13 30.11 83.59
CA MET A 1 -10.51 29.60 82.25
C MET A 1 -9.45 28.61 81.79
N ARG A 2 -9.67 27.30 81.95
CA ARG A 2 -8.78 26.24 81.46
C ARG A 2 -9.34 25.72 80.13
N ARG A 3 -8.59 25.88 79.03
CA ARG A 3 -8.93 25.33 77.71
C ARG A 3 -8.32 23.94 77.59
N VAL A 4 -9.18 22.95 77.34
CA VAL A 4 -8.82 21.58 76.98
C VAL A 4 -8.52 21.56 75.48
N LEU A 5 -7.32 21.12 75.09
CA LEU A 5 -7.00 20.79 73.69
C LEU A 5 -7.36 19.32 73.44
N ILE A 6 -8.27 19.07 72.50
CA ILE A 6 -8.59 17.73 71.99
C ILE A 6 -7.68 17.48 70.78
N LEU A 7 -6.86 16.43 70.86
CA LEU A 7 -6.02 15.95 69.75
C LEU A 7 -6.89 15.05 68.86
N ALA A 8 -7.17 15.48 67.62
CA ALA A 8 -7.85 14.65 66.62
C ALA A 8 -6.81 13.85 65.83
N VAL A 9 -6.81 12.52 65.97
CA VAL A 9 -6.01 11.60 65.16
C VAL A 9 -6.78 11.33 63.87
N ALA A 10 -6.27 11.82 62.74
CA ALA A 10 -6.80 11.50 61.41
C ALA A 10 -6.18 10.18 60.91
N LEU A 11 -6.98 9.12 60.85
CA LEU A 11 -6.64 7.86 60.20
C LEU A 11 -6.72 8.05 58.67
N ALA A 12 -5.57 8.05 58.01
CA ALA A 12 -5.49 8.00 56.55
C ALA A 12 -5.68 6.55 56.08
N VAL A 13 -6.82 6.26 55.47
CA VAL A 13 -7.07 5.01 54.74
C VAL A 13 -6.60 5.19 53.30
N PRO A 14 -5.68 4.36 52.78
CA PRO A 14 -5.28 4.45 51.38
C PRO A 14 -6.41 3.91 50.50
N LEU A 15 -7.05 4.78 49.71
CA LEU A 15 -7.90 4.34 48.60
C LEU A 15 -6.99 3.75 47.52
N THR A 16 -6.83 2.44 47.52
CA THR A 16 -6.33 1.71 46.36
C THR A 16 -7.43 1.71 45.29
N TRP A 17 -7.25 2.52 44.25
CA TRP A 17 -8.07 2.43 43.06
C TRP A 17 -7.75 1.12 42.36
N VAL A 18 -8.62 0.12 42.52
CA VAL A 18 -8.62 -1.07 41.68
C VAL A 18 -9.05 -0.59 40.29
N VAL A 19 -8.09 -0.44 39.38
CA VAL A 19 -8.37 -0.26 37.96
C VAL A 19 -8.97 -1.57 37.46
N ILE A 20 -10.29 -1.66 37.43
CA ILE A 20 -10.99 -2.75 36.77
C ILE A 20 -10.79 -2.49 35.26
N PRO A 21 -10.04 -3.34 34.53
CA PRO A 21 -9.96 -3.20 33.08
C PRO A 21 -11.38 -3.28 32.51
N PRO A 22 -11.71 -2.51 31.46
CA PRO A 22 -13.00 -2.62 30.81
C PRO A 22 -13.23 -4.09 30.44
N PRO A 23 -14.46 -4.63 30.60
CA PRO A 23 -14.73 -6.03 30.30
C PRO A 23 -14.32 -6.29 28.86
N GLY A 24 -13.30 -7.13 28.69
CA GLY A 24 -12.91 -7.66 27.39
C GLY A 24 -14.12 -8.34 26.76
N ARG A 25 -14.26 -8.20 25.44
CA ARG A 25 -15.32 -8.89 24.69
C ARG A 25 -15.29 -10.37 25.07
N PRO A 26 -16.43 -11.01 25.40
CA PRO A 26 -16.47 -12.45 25.61
C PRO A 26 -15.81 -13.16 24.41
N ALA A 27 -14.97 -14.16 24.67
CA ALA A 27 -14.40 -14.98 23.62
C ALA A 27 -15.54 -15.47 22.70
N ALA A 28 -15.35 -15.37 21.39
CA ALA A 28 -16.40 -15.68 20.43
C ALA A 28 -16.85 -17.15 20.57
N GLN A 29 -17.98 -17.37 21.24
CA GLN A 29 -18.66 -18.66 21.27
C GLN A 29 -19.58 -18.74 20.04
N GLY A 30 -18.97 -18.92 18.87
CA GLY A 30 -19.67 -19.08 17.60
C GLY A 30 -19.07 -18.28 16.44
N ALA A 31 -19.66 -18.42 15.26
CA ALA A 31 -19.19 -17.77 14.04
C ALA A 31 -19.20 -16.23 14.16
N ILE A 32 -18.08 -15.60 13.80
CA ILE A 32 -17.89 -14.14 13.88
C ILE A 32 -18.23 -13.45 12.55
N THR A 33 -18.45 -12.14 12.62
CA THR A 33 -18.40 -11.28 11.43
C THR A 33 -17.00 -10.68 11.34
N ILE A 34 -16.28 -10.93 10.26
CA ILE A 34 -14.97 -10.33 10.02
C ILE A 34 -15.18 -8.97 9.35
N SER A 35 -14.63 -7.89 9.91
CA SER A 35 -14.54 -6.60 9.23
C SER A 35 -13.15 -6.40 8.65
N VAL A 36 -13.11 -6.12 7.35
CA VAL A 36 -11.90 -5.86 6.57
C VAL A 36 -11.92 -4.42 6.08
N ILE A 37 -10.82 -3.69 6.25
CA ILE A 37 -10.64 -2.38 5.62
C ILE A 37 -9.51 -2.44 4.60
N ASP A 38 -9.78 -1.95 3.40
CA ASP A 38 -8.86 -1.90 2.28
C ASP A 38 -8.51 -0.46 1.95
N VAL A 39 -7.23 -0.12 2.08
CA VAL A 39 -6.69 1.17 1.67
C VAL A 39 -5.60 1.06 0.60
N ALA A 40 -5.31 -0.17 0.17
CA ALA A 40 -4.31 -0.47 -0.86
C ALA A 40 -4.94 -0.65 -2.24
N GLY A 41 -6.21 -1.10 -2.29
CA GLY A 41 -6.83 -1.65 -3.48
C GLY A 41 -6.74 -3.18 -3.57
N ASP A 42 -6.30 -3.85 -2.49
CA ASP A 42 -6.05 -5.29 -2.44
C ASP A 42 -7.32 -6.12 -2.63
N LEU A 43 -8.51 -5.60 -2.30
CA LEU A 43 -9.75 -6.33 -2.55
C LEU A 43 -9.99 -6.62 -4.05
N SER A 44 -9.31 -5.89 -4.94
CA SER A 44 -9.37 -6.20 -6.38
C SER A 44 -8.75 -7.58 -6.70
N SER A 45 -7.75 -8.02 -5.92
CA SER A 45 -7.06 -9.30 -6.05
C SER A 45 -7.56 -10.35 -5.05
N THR A 46 -7.88 -9.96 -3.80
CA THR A 46 -8.09 -10.92 -2.70
C THR A 46 -9.54 -11.14 -2.27
N ARG A 47 -10.50 -10.31 -2.71
CA ARG A 47 -11.89 -10.41 -2.23
C ARG A 47 -12.50 -11.81 -2.44
N VAL A 48 -12.31 -12.38 -3.64
CA VAL A 48 -12.82 -13.73 -3.97
C VAL A 48 -12.25 -14.80 -3.04
N ILE A 49 -11.00 -14.63 -2.60
CA ILE A 49 -10.32 -15.56 -1.70
C ILE A 49 -10.94 -15.48 -0.29
N ILE A 50 -11.22 -14.27 0.19
CA ILE A 50 -11.87 -14.05 1.49
C ILE A 50 -13.29 -14.65 1.48
N GLU A 51 -14.03 -14.46 0.39
CA GLU A 51 -15.35 -15.07 0.19
C GLU A 51 -15.27 -16.61 0.12
N ASN A 52 -14.22 -17.18 -0.48
CA ASN A 52 -13.98 -18.63 -0.47
C ASN A 52 -13.72 -19.16 0.94
N TYR A 53 -12.96 -18.43 1.77
CA TYR A 53 -12.74 -18.82 3.16
C TYR A 53 -14.05 -18.85 3.95
N GLN A 54 -14.89 -17.82 3.80
CA GLN A 54 -16.22 -17.76 4.44
C GLN A 54 -17.07 -18.98 4.03
N LYS A 55 -17.14 -19.28 2.73
CA LYS A 55 -17.90 -20.44 2.21
C LYS A 55 -17.38 -21.77 2.76
N ALA A 56 -16.06 -21.90 2.92
CA ALA A 56 -15.43 -23.10 3.43
C ALA A 56 -15.51 -23.25 4.97
N ASN A 57 -15.77 -22.15 5.68
CA ASN A 57 -15.77 -22.11 7.15
C ASN A 57 -17.00 -21.38 7.74
N PRO A 58 -18.24 -21.74 7.38
CA PRO A 58 -19.45 -21.07 7.88
C PRO A 58 -19.60 -21.17 9.40
N GLN A 59 -19.02 -22.19 10.02
CA GLN A 59 -18.95 -22.37 11.48
C GLN A 59 -18.02 -21.39 12.19
N LYS A 60 -17.06 -20.78 11.46
CA LYS A 60 -16.12 -19.77 11.99
C LYS A 60 -16.52 -18.35 11.59
N VAL A 61 -17.02 -18.17 10.36
CA VAL A 61 -17.33 -16.85 9.79
C VAL A 61 -18.73 -16.84 9.20
N LYS A 62 -19.64 -16.06 9.80
CA LYS A 62 -21.02 -15.92 9.30
C LYS A 62 -21.15 -14.83 8.24
N ALA A 63 -20.31 -13.80 8.29
CA ALA A 63 -20.32 -12.69 7.35
C ALA A 63 -18.95 -12.01 7.27
N VAL A 64 -18.70 -11.33 6.15
CA VAL A 64 -17.54 -10.45 5.97
C VAL A 64 -18.00 -9.07 5.54
N ASN A 65 -17.58 -8.05 6.28
CA ASN A 65 -17.85 -6.65 5.96
C ASN A 65 -16.61 -6.02 5.32
N PHE A 66 -16.74 -5.53 4.09
CA PHE A 66 -15.67 -4.86 3.38
C PHE A 66 -15.85 -3.34 3.41
N GLN A 67 -14.80 -2.63 3.80
CA GLN A 67 -14.73 -1.16 3.76
C GLN A 67 -13.54 -0.74 2.89
N ARG A 68 -13.68 0.39 2.18
CA ARG A 68 -12.56 1.06 1.50
C ARG A 68 -12.39 2.45 2.07
N ALA A 69 -11.15 2.90 2.21
CA ALA A 69 -10.81 4.25 2.64
C ALA A 69 -9.49 4.70 2.00
N PRO A 70 -9.20 6.01 1.96
CA PRO A 70 -7.87 6.51 1.67
C PRO A 70 -6.83 6.02 2.69
N ALA A 71 -5.64 5.65 2.24
CA ALA A 71 -4.52 5.21 3.06
C ALA A 71 -4.14 6.19 4.19
N PRO A 72 -4.07 7.52 3.95
CA PRO A 72 -3.74 8.47 5.01
C PRO A 72 -4.74 8.53 6.17
N GLU A 73 -5.99 8.09 5.96
CA GLU A 73 -7.04 8.13 6.99
C GLU A 73 -6.96 6.95 7.96
N LEU A 74 -6.39 5.82 7.53
CA LEU A 74 -6.39 4.58 8.28
C LEU A 74 -5.67 4.68 9.64
N PRO A 75 -4.46 5.28 9.76
CA PRO A 75 -3.78 5.40 11.05
C PRO A 75 -4.60 6.15 12.10
N ALA A 76 -5.25 7.25 11.73
CA ALA A 76 -6.09 8.02 12.64
C ALA A 76 -7.33 7.23 13.09
N LYS A 77 -7.98 6.52 12.15
CA LYS A 77 -9.12 5.64 12.46
C LYS A 77 -8.74 4.53 13.45
N ILE A 78 -7.63 3.84 13.21
CA ILE A 78 -7.16 2.77 14.10
C ILE A 78 -6.77 3.32 15.48
N LYS A 79 -6.12 4.49 15.53
CA LYS A 79 -5.80 5.15 16.79
C LYS A 79 -7.06 5.46 17.60
N ALA A 80 -8.05 6.08 16.98
CA ALA A 80 -9.30 6.42 17.66
C ALA A 80 -10.01 5.18 18.23
N GLN A 81 -10.03 4.08 17.48
CA GLN A 81 -10.57 2.80 17.93
C GLN A 81 -9.79 2.21 19.12
N GLN A 82 -8.46 2.27 19.07
CA GLN A 82 -7.59 1.78 20.15
C GLN A 82 -7.74 2.63 21.42
N ASP A 83 -7.77 3.96 21.29
CA ASP A 83 -7.97 4.90 22.40
C ASP A 83 -9.35 4.70 23.06
N ALA A 84 -10.36 4.32 22.28
CA ALA A 84 -11.70 3.97 22.77
C ALA A 84 -11.79 2.57 23.40
N GLY A 85 -10.71 1.78 23.38
CA GLY A 85 -10.71 0.38 23.85
C GLY A 85 -11.58 -0.55 23.00
N ARG A 86 -11.93 -0.15 21.77
CA ARG A 86 -12.84 -0.90 20.90
C ARG A 86 -12.39 -0.82 19.44
N VAL A 87 -11.78 -1.89 18.96
CA VAL A 87 -11.33 -2.03 17.56
C VAL A 87 -12.35 -2.82 16.76
N ASP A 88 -13.04 -2.13 15.85
CA ASP A 88 -14.11 -2.72 15.03
C ASP A 88 -13.60 -3.34 13.71
N VAL A 89 -12.30 -3.23 13.41
CA VAL A 89 -11.69 -3.81 12.20
C VAL A 89 -10.78 -4.97 12.57
N ASN A 90 -10.99 -6.12 11.95
CA ASN A 90 -10.24 -7.35 12.24
C ASN A 90 -8.97 -7.49 11.37
N LEU A 91 -9.06 -7.09 10.10
CA LEU A 91 -8.00 -7.24 9.11
C LEU A 91 -7.82 -5.95 8.31
N LEU A 92 -6.58 -5.49 8.20
CA LEU A 92 -6.21 -4.35 7.36
C LEU A 92 -5.54 -4.85 6.10
N LEU A 93 -6.01 -4.40 4.94
CA LEU A 93 -5.32 -4.55 3.66
C LEU A 93 -4.68 -3.21 3.31
N VAL A 94 -3.35 -3.15 3.36
CA VAL A 94 -2.58 -1.90 3.31
C VAL A 94 -1.47 -1.97 2.27
N GLY A 95 -1.15 -0.83 1.63
CA GLY A 95 0.06 -0.70 0.84
C GLY A 95 1.27 -0.41 1.71
N GLN A 96 2.44 -0.26 1.09
CA GLN A 96 3.68 0.16 1.76
C GLN A 96 3.53 1.52 2.47
N ASP A 97 2.65 2.40 1.97
CA ASP A 97 2.33 3.72 2.57
C ASP A 97 1.74 3.62 3.99
N ALA A 98 0.45 3.29 4.12
CA ALA A 98 -0.25 3.18 5.39
C ALA A 98 0.34 2.09 6.28
N GLY A 99 0.83 0.99 5.70
CA GLY A 99 1.51 -0.08 6.43
C GLY A 99 2.71 0.45 7.24
N SER A 100 3.56 1.27 6.61
CA SER A 100 4.71 1.89 7.26
C SER A 100 4.28 2.81 8.40
N VAL A 101 3.28 3.67 8.18
CA VAL A 101 2.78 4.59 9.21
C VAL A 101 2.19 3.83 10.41
N LEU A 102 1.36 2.81 10.16
CA LEU A 102 0.76 1.98 11.21
C LEU A 102 1.81 1.21 12.02
N ALA A 103 2.83 0.66 11.35
CA ALA A 103 3.94 -0.03 12.01
C ALA A 103 4.75 0.93 12.89
N ASN A 104 5.15 2.08 12.33
CA ASN A 104 5.91 3.11 13.05
C ASN A 104 5.15 3.65 14.28
N ASN A 105 3.83 3.80 14.16
CA ASN A 105 2.98 4.27 15.26
C ASN A 105 2.68 3.19 16.32
N GLY A 106 3.19 1.97 16.15
CA GLY A 106 2.98 0.87 17.09
C GLY A 106 1.53 0.38 17.15
N GLN A 107 0.76 0.56 16.07
CA GLN A 107 -0.68 0.26 16.02
C GLN A 107 -0.98 -1.19 15.65
N LEU A 108 0.01 -1.95 15.20
CA LEU A 108 -0.13 -3.31 14.67
C LEU A 108 0.39 -4.37 15.65
N VAL A 109 -0.20 -5.56 15.57
CA VAL A 109 0.36 -6.76 16.21
C VAL A 109 1.63 -7.14 15.47
N LYS A 110 2.71 -7.43 16.22
CA LYS A 110 3.94 -7.95 15.63
C LYS A 110 3.74 -9.42 15.29
N LEU A 111 3.81 -9.75 14.00
CA LEU A 111 3.56 -11.11 13.52
C LEU A 111 4.81 -11.99 13.64
N PHE A 112 5.99 -11.42 13.42
CA PHE A 112 7.24 -12.18 13.34
C PHE A 112 8.20 -11.83 14.49
N PRO A 113 8.88 -12.83 15.08
CA PRO A 113 8.93 -14.25 14.68
C PRO A 113 7.77 -15.14 15.19
N GLN A 114 6.81 -14.57 15.93
CA GLN A 114 5.75 -15.32 16.63
C GLN A 114 4.98 -16.31 15.73
N TYR A 115 4.70 -15.94 14.48
CA TYR A 115 3.92 -16.73 13.52
C TYR A 115 4.76 -17.28 12.36
N ASP A 116 6.09 -17.43 12.50
CA ASP A 116 6.95 -17.99 11.44
C ASP A 116 6.47 -19.39 11.00
N ASN A 117 6.08 -20.25 11.94
CA ASN A 117 5.56 -21.58 11.63
C ASN A 117 4.21 -21.56 10.89
N LEU A 118 3.42 -20.50 11.09
CA LEU A 118 2.13 -20.33 10.43
C LEU A 118 2.30 -19.74 9.02
N PHE A 119 3.33 -18.91 8.83
CA PHE A 119 3.63 -18.21 7.59
C PHE A 119 5.10 -18.42 7.16
N PRO A 120 5.45 -19.63 6.67
CA PRO A 120 6.83 -19.93 6.31
C PRO A 120 7.36 -18.98 5.22
N LYS A 121 8.53 -18.39 5.47
CA LYS A 121 9.17 -17.43 4.56
C LYS A 121 9.65 -18.07 3.25
N ASP A 122 9.94 -19.36 3.26
CA ASP A 122 10.41 -20.09 2.10
C ASP A 122 9.31 -20.34 1.06
N GLU A 123 8.02 -20.19 1.41
CA GLU A 123 6.90 -20.21 0.46
C GLU A 123 6.82 -18.97 -0.42
N LEU A 124 7.43 -17.86 0.01
CA LEU A 124 7.37 -16.59 -0.70
C LEU A 124 8.24 -16.60 -1.97
N THR A 125 7.82 -15.84 -2.97
CA THR A 125 8.71 -15.41 -4.07
C THR A 125 9.85 -14.56 -3.53
N GLU A 126 10.92 -14.35 -4.31
CA GLU A 126 12.02 -13.47 -3.88
C GLU A 126 11.53 -12.04 -3.61
N ALA A 127 10.68 -11.49 -4.50
CA ALA A 127 10.03 -10.20 -4.26
C ALA A 127 9.14 -10.24 -2.99
N GLY A 128 8.44 -11.34 -2.73
CA GLY A 128 7.66 -11.52 -1.50
C GLY A 128 8.52 -11.53 -0.23
N LYS A 129 9.73 -12.12 -0.27
CA LYS A 129 10.69 -12.09 0.85
C LYS A 129 11.20 -10.68 1.11
N VAL A 130 11.46 -9.92 0.04
CA VAL A 130 11.84 -8.50 0.14
C VAL A 130 10.71 -7.70 0.77
N LEU A 131 9.48 -7.83 0.25
CA LEU A 131 8.30 -7.15 0.75
C LEU A 131 8.05 -7.49 2.24
N GLN A 132 8.22 -8.75 2.66
CA GLN A 132 8.09 -9.14 4.07
C GLN A 132 9.14 -8.45 4.97
N ALA A 133 10.38 -8.31 4.49
CA ALA A 133 11.45 -7.67 5.24
C ALA A 133 11.18 -6.18 5.46
N GLU A 134 10.64 -5.48 4.45
CA GLU A 134 10.19 -4.08 4.55
C GLU A 134 9.12 -3.88 5.64
N GLY A 135 8.34 -4.93 5.93
CA GLY A 135 7.29 -4.91 6.93
C GLY A 135 7.74 -4.91 8.39
N GLU A 136 9.05 -4.99 8.66
CA GLU A 136 9.67 -4.97 10.00
C GLU A 136 9.06 -5.95 11.02
N GLY A 137 8.48 -7.05 10.51
CA GLY A 137 7.81 -8.08 11.30
C GLY A 137 6.34 -7.83 11.64
N PHE A 138 5.75 -6.72 11.20
CA PHE A 138 4.34 -6.36 11.44
C PHE A 138 3.42 -6.65 10.25
N LEU A 139 3.96 -6.71 9.04
CA LEU A 139 3.20 -6.79 7.80
C LEU A 139 3.46 -8.12 7.09
N LEU A 140 2.39 -8.81 6.69
CA LEU A 140 2.47 -10.05 5.92
C LEU A 140 2.20 -9.78 4.43
N PRO A 141 3.07 -10.18 3.49
CA PRO A 141 2.82 -10.02 2.05
C PRO A 141 1.49 -10.61 1.58
N SER A 142 0.70 -9.81 0.86
CA SER A 142 -0.52 -10.22 0.16
C SER A 142 -0.19 -10.61 -1.28
N VAL A 143 0.23 -9.61 -2.06
CA VAL A 143 0.54 -9.63 -3.50
C VAL A 143 1.73 -8.72 -3.76
N VAL A 144 2.53 -9.03 -4.79
CA VAL A 144 3.81 -8.34 -5.04
C VAL A 144 4.25 -8.46 -6.48
N ASN A 145 4.68 -7.34 -7.07
CA ASN A 145 5.34 -7.31 -8.37
C ASN A 145 6.59 -6.40 -8.34
N ASN A 146 7.24 -6.28 -9.49
CA ASN A 146 8.44 -5.46 -9.65
C ASN A 146 8.15 -3.94 -9.62
N GLY A 147 6.88 -3.51 -9.59
CA GLY A 147 6.47 -2.13 -9.35
C GLY A 147 6.77 -1.18 -10.51
N GLY A 148 7.54 -0.12 -10.25
CA GLY A 148 7.82 0.95 -11.21
C GLY A 148 8.95 1.88 -10.74
N PRO A 149 9.14 3.07 -11.30
CA PRO A 149 8.12 3.81 -12.05
C PRO A 149 8.10 3.49 -13.54
N VAL A 150 6.91 3.61 -14.12
CA VAL A 150 6.69 3.74 -15.56
C VAL A 150 5.86 4.99 -15.85
N PHE A 151 5.86 5.44 -17.10
CA PHE A 151 5.03 6.58 -17.52
C PHE A 151 4.07 6.13 -18.60
N LEU A 152 2.78 6.16 -18.31
CA LEU A 152 1.75 5.88 -19.30
C LEU A 152 1.53 7.14 -20.14
N TYR A 153 1.33 6.96 -21.45
CA TYR A 153 1.05 8.07 -22.34
C TYR A 153 0.01 7.71 -23.41
N ASN A 154 -0.70 8.74 -23.87
CA ASN A 154 -1.63 8.65 -24.99
C ASN A 154 -0.87 8.89 -26.31
N PRO A 155 -0.66 7.89 -27.19
CA PRO A 155 0.09 8.06 -28.43
C PRO A 155 -0.67 8.90 -29.48
N GLY A 156 -1.97 9.13 -29.30
CA GLY A 156 -2.74 10.10 -30.07
C GLY A 156 -2.28 11.53 -29.80
N LYS A 157 -1.87 11.84 -28.57
CA LYS A 157 -1.45 13.18 -28.11
C LYS A 157 0.07 13.35 -28.03
N VAL A 158 0.81 12.30 -27.68
CA VAL A 158 2.27 12.32 -27.52
C VAL A 158 2.90 11.43 -28.58
N LYS A 159 3.30 12.03 -29.70
CA LYS A 159 3.90 11.31 -30.83
C LYS A 159 5.35 10.91 -30.58
N GLN A 160 6.08 11.74 -29.84
CA GLN A 160 7.48 11.52 -29.48
C GLN A 160 7.56 11.51 -27.95
N PRO A 161 7.36 10.33 -27.31
CA PRO A 161 7.49 10.23 -25.86
C PRO A 161 8.94 10.56 -25.45
N PRO A 162 9.15 11.25 -24.30
CA PRO A 162 10.47 11.57 -23.80
C PRO A 162 11.34 10.34 -23.60
N LYS A 163 12.60 10.42 -24.03
CA LYS A 163 13.59 9.35 -23.91
C LYS A 163 14.65 9.62 -22.85
N THR A 164 14.70 10.86 -22.36
CA THR A 164 15.64 11.29 -21.33
C THR A 164 14.92 12.14 -20.28
N VAL A 165 15.56 12.33 -19.13
CA VAL A 165 15.06 13.21 -18.07
C VAL A 165 14.92 14.65 -18.59
N ASP A 166 15.90 15.14 -19.35
CA ASP A 166 15.90 16.51 -19.86
C ASP A 166 14.80 16.71 -20.91
N GLU A 167 14.60 15.73 -21.80
CA GLU A 167 13.44 15.73 -22.71
C GLU A 167 12.12 15.70 -21.93
N PHE A 168 12.04 14.95 -20.83
CA PHE A 168 10.83 14.88 -20.02
C PHE A 168 10.53 16.23 -19.34
N LYS A 169 11.53 16.89 -18.74
CA LYS A 169 11.38 18.24 -18.20
C LYS A 169 10.92 19.23 -19.26
N ALA A 170 11.60 19.23 -20.42
CA ALA A 170 11.27 20.10 -21.53
C ALA A 170 9.83 19.85 -22.03
N TRP A 171 9.41 18.58 -22.11
CA TRP A 171 8.07 18.20 -22.48
C TRP A 171 7.03 18.71 -21.48
N VAL A 172 7.26 18.53 -20.18
CA VAL A 172 6.32 19.00 -19.14
C VAL A 172 6.18 20.52 -19.18
N LYS A 173 7.29 21.24 -19.35
CA LYS A 173 7.30 22.70 -19.52
C LYS A 173 6.53 23.17 -20.76
N ALA A 174 6.68 22.46 -21.88
CA ALA A 174 5.99 22.78 -23.13
C ALA A 174 4.50 22.38 -23.10
N ASN A 175 4.09 21.50 -22.19
CA ASN A 175 2.73 20.97 -22.10
C ASN A 175 2.18 21.12 -20.67
N PRO A 176 2.01 22.36 -20.16
CA PRO A 176 1.54 22.59 -18.80
C PRO A 176 0.19 21.93 -18.56
N GLY A 177 0.05 21.25 -17.42
CA GLY A 177 -1.13 20.49 -17.03
C GLY A 177 -1.31 19.18 -17.81
N LYS A 178 -0.38 18.74 -18.66
CA LYS A 178 -0.55 17.46 -19.40
C LYS A 178 0.14 16.27 -18.75
N PHE A 179 1.00 16.51 -17.76
CA PHE A 179 1.52 15.49 -16.86
C PHE A 179 0.77 15.48 -15.53
N MET A 180 0.52 14.29 -14.96
CA MET A 180 -0.13 14.14 -13.66
C MET A 180 0.36 12.90 -12.91
N TYR A 181 0.46 13.02 -11.59
CA TYR A 181 0.59 11.89 -10.66
C TYR A 181 -0.13 12.22 -9.35
N ALA A 182 -0.60 11.21 -8.64
CA ALA A 182 -1.33 11.41 -7.38
C ALA A 182 -0.39 11.58 -6.19
N ARG A 183 -0.93 12.14 -5.10
CA ARG A 183 -0.22 12.28 -3.82
C ARG A 183 0.42 10.95 -3.40
N PRO A 184 1.75 10.88 -3.17
CA PRO A 184 2.46 9.64 -2.86
C PRO A 184 1.90 8.85 -1.67
N ALA A 185 1.44 9.55 -0.63
CA ALA A 185 0.87 8.93 0.58
C ALA A 185 -0.44 8.15 0.36
N ASN A 186 -1.03 8.23 -0.84
CA ASN A 186 -2.28 7.52 -1.17
C ASN A 186 -2.26 6.98 -2.62
N SER A 187 -1.07 6.71 -3.17
CA SER A 187 -0.93 6.24 -4.55
C SER A 187 0.35 5.45 -4.74
N GLY A 188 0.24 4.17 -5.13
CA GLY A 188 1.37 3.34 -5.56
C GLY A 188 2.18 4.00 -6.69
N PRO A 189 1.56 4.48 -7.79
CA PRO A 189 2.24 5.28 -8.81
C PRO A 189 2.91 6.55 -8.29
N GLY A 190 2.24 7.32 -7.43
CA GLY A 190 2.82 8.52 -6.83
C GLY A 190 4.05 8.21 -5.99
N ARG A 191 3.96 7.19 -5.12
CA ARG A 191 5.08 6.68 -4.31
C ARG A 191 6.23 6.19 -5.17
N SER A 192 5.94 5.35 -6.15
CA SER A 192 6.94 4.73 -7.02
C SER A 192 7.71 5.78 -7.82
N ILE A 193 7.04 6.84 -8.30
CA ILE A 193 7.74 7.92 -9.00
C ILE A 193 8.74 8.63 -8.10
N ILE A 194 8.35 9.01 -6.87
CA ILE A 194 9.26 9.77 -6.00
C ILE A 194 10.42 8.90 -5.50
N CYS A 195 10.21 7.59 -5.34
CA CYS A 195 11.24 6.66 -4.88
C CYS A 195 12.13 6.14 -6.02
N GLY A 196 11.65 6.17 -7.27
CA GLY A 196 12.43 5.77 -8.44
C GLY A 196 13.26 6.89 -9.07
N LEU A 197 12.80 8.14 -8.97
CA LEU A 197 13.51 9.32 -9.49
C LEU A 197 14.97 9.46 -9.02
N PRO A 198 15.34 9.15 -7.76
CA PRO A 198 16.72 9.24 -7.29
C PRO A 198 17.69 8.36 -8.08
N PHE A 199 17.24 7.20 -8.56
CA PHE A 199 18.04 6.34 -9.44
C PHE A 199 18.16 6.93 -10.84
N ILE A 200 17.05 7.43 -11.38
CA ILE A 200 16.99 8.05 -12.72
C ILE A 200 17.89 9.30 -12.78
N LEU A 201 17.88 10.12 -11.74
CA LEU A 201 18.60 11.38 -11.63
C LEU A 201 20.06 11.21 -11.15
N GLY A 202 20.43 10.01 -10.69
CA GLY A 202 21.75 9.72 -10.16
C GLY A 202 22.05 10.54 -8.90
N ASP A 203 21.10 10.52 -7.96
CA ASP A 203 21.26 11.11 -6.63
C ASP A 203 22.39 10.41 -5.84
N LYS A 204 22.99 11.14 -4.89
CA LYS A 204 24.17 10.66 -4.15
C LYS A 204 23.87 9.39 -3.37
N ASN A 205 22.68 9.32 -2.78
CA ASN A 205 22.20 8.13 -2.10
C ASN A 205 20.70 7.95 -2.39
N PRO A 206 20.33 7.12 -3.38
CA PRO A 206 18.94 6.83 -3.72
C PRO A 206 18.10 6.23 -2.60
N LYS A 207 18.72 5.79 -1.48
CA LYS A 207 18.02 5.24 -0.31
C LYS A 207 17.87 6.22 0.85
N ASP A 208 18.34 7.47 0.72
CA ASP A 208 18.28 8.49 1.76
C ASP A 208 17.47 9.71 1.27
N PRO A 209 16.15 9.76 1.54
CA PRO A 209 15.31 10.86 1.10
C PRO A 209 15.55 12.18 1.83
N VAL A 210 16.27 12.15 2.97
CA VAL A 210 16.51 13.34 3.79
C VAL A 210 17.72 14.10 3.28
N ALA A 211 18.85 13.41 3.09
CA ALA A 211 20.12 14.03 2.71
C ALA A 211 20.70 13.56 1.37
N GLY A 212 20.09 12.55 0.73
CA GLY A 212 20.62 11.92 -0.47
C GLY A 212 19.99 12.36 -1.79
N TRP A 213 18.81 13.00 -1.75
CA TRP A 213 17.89 13.20 -2.89
C TRP A 213 17.86 14.63 -3.47
N ASP A 214 18.95 15.39 -3.36
CA ASP A 214 18.98 16.81 -3.77
C ASP A 214 18.51 17.03 -5.22
N LYS A 215 18.90 16.15 -6.15
CA LYS A 215 18.49 16.25 -7.56
C LYS A 215 17.01 15.92 -7.71
N THR A 216 16.53 14.89 -7.02
CA THR A 216 15.11 14.52 -7.01
C THR A 216 14.22 15.63 -6.48
N TRP A 217 14.59 16.27 -5.36
CA TRP A 217 13.79 17.37 -4.82
C TRP A 217 13.79 18.60 -5.73
N ALA A 218 14.92 18.94 -6.34
CA ALA A 218 14.98 20.01 -7.33
C ALA A 218 14.10 19.70 -8.55
N PHE A 219 14.21 18.47 -9.09
CA PHE A 219 13.42 18.01 -10.23
C PHE A 219 11.91 18.05 -9.94
N LEU A 220 11.48 17.55 -8.78
CA LEU A 220 10.06 17.51 -8.40
C LEU A 220 9.46 18.90 -8.26
N LYS A 221 10.22 19.87 -7.72
CA LYS A 221 9.81 21.28 -7.66
C LYS A 221 9.72 21.90 -9.05
N GLU A 222 10.73 21.71 -9.89
CA GLU A 222 10.75 22.25 -11.26
C GLU A 222 9.61 21.69 -12.12
N VAL A 223 9.41 20.37 -12.11
CA VAL A 223 8.30 19.72 -12.84
C VAL A 223 6.96 20.11 -12.23
N GLY A 224 6.90 20.25 -10.91
CA GLY A 224 5.70 20.68 -10.18
C GLY A 224 5.18 22.05 -10.62
N GLU A 225 6.04 22.92 -11.17
CA GLU A 225 5.63 24.22 -11.69
C GLU A 225 4.59 24.12 -12.83
N TYR A 226 4.62 23.01 -13.55
CA TYR A 226 3.78 22.73 -14.71
C TYR A 226 2.73 21.65 -14.44
N VAL A 227 2.67 21.11 -13.23
CA VAL A 227 1.55 20.26 -12.78
C VAL A 227 0.44 21.17 -12.26
N GLU A 228 -0.79 20.94 -12.72
CA GLU A 228 -1.94 21.77 -12.34
C GLU A 228 -2.32 21.56 -10.87
N TYR A 229 -2.44 20.30 -10.46
CA TYR A 229 -2.66 19.90 -9.07
C TYR A 229 -2.29 18.42 -8.88
N TYR A 230 -2.10 18.01 -7.63
CA TYR A 230 -1.90 16.60 -7.27
C TYR A 230 -3.20 16.02 -6.72
N PRO A 231 -3.84 15.06 -7.40
CA PRO A 231 -5.06 14.45 -6.91
C PRO A 231 -4.78 13.56 -5.71
N THR A 232 -5.82 13.31 -4.93
CA THR A 232 -5.71 12.51 -3.71
C THR A 232 -5.43 11.05 -3.96
N GLY A 233 -5.65 10.49 -5.17
CA GLY A 233 -5.39 9.08 -5.43
C GLY A 233 -5.37 8.71 -6.91
N THR A 234 -4.86 7.50 -7.20
CA THR A 234 -4.61 6.99 -8.57
C THR A 234 -5.87 6.90 -9.44
N ALA A 235 -7.04 6.62 -8.86
CA ALA A 235 -8.28 6.56 -9.63
C ALA A 235 -8.60 7.86 -10.37
N VAL A 236 -8.24 9.01 -9.77
CA VAL A 236 -8.43 10.33 -10.40
C VAL A 236 -7.44 10.54 -11.55
N THR A 237 -6.17 10.12 -11.39
CA THR A 237 -5.18 10.23 -12.48
C THR A 237 -5.58 9.38 -13.68
N LEU A 238 -6.09 8.16 -13.45
CA LEU A 238 -6.59 7.29 -14.51
C LEU A 238 -7.81 7.89 -15.21
N LYS A 239 -8.76 8.42 -14.45
CA LYS A 239 -9.96 9.08 -15.01
C LYS A 239 -9.56 10.23 -15.93
N GLU A 240 -8.73 11.16 -15.46
CA GLU A 240 -8.34 12.32 -16.26
C GLU A 240 -7.44 11.96 -17.45
N PHE A 241 -6.69 10.86 -17.36
CA PHE A 241 -5.96 10.30 -18.50
C PHE A 241 -6.90 9.69 -19.54
N ALA A 242 -7.92 8.94 -19.10
CA ALA A 242 -8.93 8.33 -19.96
C ALA A 242 -9.79 9.38 -20.69
N GLU A 243 -10.12 10.48 -20.01
CA GLU A 243 -10.83 11.64 -20.59
C GLU A 243 -9.94 12.45 -21.56
N GLY A 244 -8.63 12.17 -21.62
CA GLY A 244 -7.67 12.88 -22.48
C GLY A 244 -7.26 14.26 -21.96
N THR A 245 -7.67 14.61 -20.73
CA THR A 245 -7.25 15.83 -20.02
C THR A 245 -5.75 15.79 -19.75
N ARG A 246 -5.25 14.65 -19.27
CA ARG A 246 -3.83 14.35 -19.08
C ARG A 246 -3.32 13.45 -20.21
N TRP A 247 -2.08 13.68 -20.63
CA TRP A 247 -1.49 12.97 -21.76
C TRP A 247 -0.36 12.03 -21.35
N ILE A 248 0.28 12.33 -20.21
CA ILE A 248 1.24 11.46 -19.54
C ILE A 248 0.83 11.36 -18.07
N ILE A 249 0.80 10.15 -17.52
CA ILE A 249 0.65 9.93 -16.08
C ILE A 249 1.72 9.01 -15.54
N ALA A 250 2.04 9.16 -14.26
CA ALA A 250 2.84 8.17 -13.54
C ALA A 250 2.10 6.84 -13.42
N GLY A 251 2.85 5.74 -13.47
CA GLY A 251 2.32 4.40 -13.30
C GLY A 251 3.31 3.45 -12.65
N ILE A 252 2.77 2.28 -12.37
CA ILE A 252 3.49 1.05 -12.03
C ILE A 252 2.83 -0.09 -12.80
N MET A 253 3.46 -1.27 -12.83
CA MET A 253 2.95 -2.44 -13.56
C MET A 253 1.44 -2.70 -13.36
N GLU A 254 0.97 -2.76 -12.11
CA GLU A 254 -0.45 -3.03 -11.79
C GLU A 254 -1.37 -1.95 -12.39
N TRP A 255 -1.10 -0.68 -12.07
CA TRP A 255 -1.91 0.47 -12.45
C TRP A 255 -1.77 0.87 -13.92
N ASP A 256 -0.90 0.19 -14.66
CA ASP A 256 -0.84 0.20 -16.11
C ASP A 256 -1.66 -0.94 -16.73
N MET A 257 -1.37 -2.19 -16.36
CA MET A 257 -1.97 -3.35 -17.03
C MET A 257 -3.43 -3.55 -16.65
N LYS A 258 -3.77 -3.46 -15.35
CA LYS A 258 -5.13 -3.75 -14.88
C LYS A 258 -6.16 -2.75 -15.43
N PRO A 259 -5.96 -1.41 -15.32
CA PRO A 259 -6.91 -0.46 -15.90
C PRO A 259 -7.06 -0.60 -17.41
N ARG A 260 -5.99 -1.01 -18.12
CA ARG A 260 -6.06 -1.28 -19.56
C ARG A 260 -6.85 -2.54 -19.87
N ALA A 261 -6.68 -3.60 -19.09
CA ALA A 261 -7.44 -4.84 -19.20
C ALA A 261 -8.94 -4.64 -18.90
N GLU A 262 -9.26 -3.77 -17.95
CA GLU A 262 -10.63 -3.42 -17.57
C GLU A 262 -11.26 -2.35 -18.47
N GLY A 263 -10.53 -1.83 -19.47
CA GLY A 263 -11.01 -0.75 -20.35
C GLY A 263 -11.20 0.61 -19.66
N THR A 264 -10.63 0.79 -18.46
CA THR A 264 -10.66 2.06 -17.71
C THR A 264 -9.79 3.13 -18.38
N ILE A 265 -8.71 2.72 -19.04
CA ILE A 265 -7.87 3.60 -19.87
C ILE A 265 -7.86 3.10 -21.32
N PRO A 266 -7.54 3.97 -22.30
CA PRO A 266 -7.55 3.57 -23.71
C PRO A 266 -6.61 2.39 -23.99
N PRO A 267 -7.04 1.37 -24.76
CA PRO A 267 -6.25 0.17 -25.02
C PRO A 267 -4.95 0.47 -25.79
N GLU A 268 -4.94 1.53 -26.58
CA GLU A 268 -3.77 2.02 -27.32
C GLU A 268 -2.76 2.76 -26.46
N SER A 269 -3.05 3.01 -25.17
CA SER A 269 -2.10 3.60 -24.25
C SER A 269 -0.79 2.80 -24.19
N LYS A 270 0.31 3.52 -24.18
CA LYS A 270 1.67 2.97 -24.18
C LYS A 270 2.41 3.43 -22.94
N ILE A 271 3.54 2.78 -22.67
CA ILE A 271 4.46 3.22 -21.62
C ILE A 271 5.77 3.69 -22.22
N PHE A 272 6.47 4.56 -21.51
CA PHE A 272 7.91 4.74 -21.69
C PHE A 272 8.61 4.60 -20.33
N ILE A 273 9.87 4.20 -20.39
CA ILE A 273 10.74 3.99 -19.23
C ILE A 273 11.99 4.82 -19.46
N LEU A 274 12.36 5.65 -18.48
CA LEU A 274 13.53 6.53 -18.60
C LEU A 274 14.82 5.73 -18.34
N PRO A 275 15.97 6.14 -18.94
CA PRO A 275 17.26 5.55 -18.64
C PRO A 275 17.58 5.59 -17.13
N ARG A 276 18.30 4.57 -16.65
CA ARG A 276 18.65 4.37 -15.23
C ARG A 276 17.45 4.16 -14.30
N THR A 277 16.28 3.81 -14.82
CA THR A 277 15.16 3.38 -13.98
C THR A 277 15.57 2.12 -13.20
N ALA A 278 15.57 2.24 -11.88
CA ALA A 278 15.45 1.11 -10.99
C ALA A 278 13.99 0.95 -10.62
N PHE A 279 13.46 -0.25 -10.81
CA PHE A 279 12.09 -0.61 -10.47
C PHE A 279 11.99 -0.88 -8.97
N VAL A 280 11.33 0.02 -8.27
CA VAL A 280 10.98 -0.11 -6.86
C VAL A 280 9.81 -1.07 -6.74
N ILE A 281 10.02 -2.16 -6.00
CA ILE A 281 9.03 -3.20 -5.74
C ILE A 281 7.76 -2.58 -5.16
N ASP A 282 6.63 -3.03 -5.66
CA ASP A 282 5.31 -2.64 -5.19
C ASP A 282 4.56 -3.88 -4.70
N GLY A 283 3.79 -3.71 -3.62
CA GLY A 283 3.03 -4.79 -3.04
C GLY A 283 2.08 -4.32 -1.95
N HIS A 284 1.17 -5.23 -1.62
CA HIS A 284 0.21 -5.05 -0.55
C HIS A 284 0.48 -6.00 0.60
N TYR A 285 -0.05 -5.64 1.76
CA TYR A 285 0.10 -6.37 2.99
C TYR A 285 -1.24 -6.65 3.66
N TRP A 286 -1.25 -7.71 4.44
CA TRP A 286 -2.23 -7.95 5.49
C TRP A 286 -1.61 -7.59 6.83
N ALA A 287 -2.36 -6.85 7.64
CA ALA A 287 -1.95 -6.45 8.98
C ALA A 287 -3.08 -6.63 9.99
N LEU A 288 -2.71 -6.97 11.22
CA LEU A 288 -3.62 -7.08 12.35
C LEU A 288 -3.49 -5.83 13.24
N PRO A 289 -4.56 -5.06 13.47
CA PRO A 289 -4.51 -3.97 14.44
C PRO A 289 -4.45 -4.54 15.86
N LYS A 290 -3.71 -3.88 16.76
CA LYS A 290 -3.84 -4.17 18.20
C LYS A 290 -5.25 -3.84 18.67
N GLY A 291 -5.78 -4.61 19.63
CA GLY A 291 -7.11 -4.41 20.21
C GLY A 291 -8.19 -5.36 19.69
N VAL A 292 -7.90 -6.18 18.67
CA VAL A 292 -8.74 -7.33 18.29
C VAL A 292 -8.61 -8.41 19.38
N SER A 293 -9.72 -9.03 19.78
CA SER A 293 -9.69 -10.09 20.81
C SER A 293 -8.92 -11.33 20.34
N SER A 294 -8.30 -12.08 21.26
CA SER A 294 -7.50 -13.26 20.89
C SER A 294 -8.29 -14.30 20.09
N ALA A 295 -9.56 -14.53 20.44
CA ALA A 295 -10.43 -15.46 19.72
C ALA A 295 -10.72 -15.00 18.28
N GLU A 296 -10.94 -13.70 18.06
CA GLU A 296 -11.11 -13.16 16.71
C GLU A 296 -9.78 -13.19 15.93
N GLN A 297 -8.65 -12.88 16.59
CA GLN A 297 -7.32 -12.93 15.97
C GLN A 297 -6.98 -14.32 15.44
N GLU A 298 -7.28 -15.39 16.18
CA GLU A 298 -7.06 -16.77 15.72
C GLU A 298 -7.82 -17.08 14.42
N ILE A 299 -9.07 -16.63 14.31
CA ILE A 299 -9.87 -16.80 13.09
C ILE A 299 -9.27 -15.99 11.93
N VAL A 300 -8.79 -14.76 12.18
CA VAL A 300 -8.18 -13.94 11.13
C VAL A 300 -6.82 -14.50 10.68
N LEU A 301 -6.02 -15.05 11.60
CA LEU A 301 -4.77 -15.73 11.27
C LEU A 301 -5.01 -16.98 10.42
N ASP A 302 -6.07 -17.75 10.72
CA ASP A 302 -6.50 -18.88 9.90
C ASP A 302 -6.99 -18.43 8.50
N LEU A 303 -7.72 -17.32 8.40
CA LEU A 303 -8.05 -16.67 7.12
C LEU A 303 -6.78 -16.30 6.35
N MET A 304 -5.81 -15.61 6.98
CA MET A 304 -4.55 -15.22 6.34
C MET A 304 -3.76 -16.45 5.84
N LYS A 305 -3.77 -17.55 6.59
CA LYS A 305 -3.18 -18.83 6.17
C LYS A 305 -3.89 -19.40 4.95
N PHE A 306 -5.23 -19.42 4.95
CA PHE A 306 -6.03 -19.87 3.81
C PHE A 306 -5.76 -19.01 2.56
N MET A 307 -5.64 -17.70 2.72
CA MET A 307 -5.40 -16.76 1.63
C MET A 307 -4.03 -16.95 0.95
N ARG A 308 -3.07 -17.61 1.61
CA ARG A 308 -1.74 -17.95 1.04
C ARG A 308 -1.70 -19.30 0.32
N ARG A 309 -2.76 -20.11 0.37
CA ARG A 309 -2.72 -21.39 -0.31
C ARG A 309 -2.53 -21.17 -1.83
N PRO A 310 -1.74 -22.02 -2.52
CA PRO A 310 -1.48 -21.82 -3.95
C PRO A 310 -2.75 -21.74 -4.81
N ASP A 311 -3.77 -22.56 -4.53
CA ASP A 311 -5.05 -22.55 -5.24
C ASP A 311 -5.85 -21.26 -5.07
N GLN A 312 -5.59 -20.50 -4.02
CA GLN A 312 -6.20 -19.21 -3.77
C GLN A 312 -5.35 -18.07 -4.36
N GLN A 313 -4.03 -18.10 -4.14
CA GLN A 313 -3.11 -17.08 -4.63
C GLN A 313 -3.06 -16.98 -6.15
N VAL A 314 -3.28 -18.09 -6.89
CA VAL A 314 -3.37 -18.01 -8.36
C VAL A 314 -4.49 -17.11 -8.87
N LEU A 315 -5.52 -16.84 -8.06
CA LEU A 315 -6.61 -15.93 -8.42
C LEU A 315 -6.16 -14.45 -8.47
N THR A 316 -5.03 -14.12 -7.84
CA THR A 316 -4.49 -12.75 -7.77
C THR A 316 -3.85 -12.29 -9.09
N TRP A 317 -3.51 -13.22 -9.99
CA TRP A 317 -2.95 -12.90 -11.32
C TRP A 317 -3.82 -11.93 -12.11
N LYS A 318 -5.15 -11.98 -11.94
CA LYS A 318 -6.11 -11.08 -12.60
C LYS A 318 -5.89 -9.59 -12.29
N ALA A 319 -5.22 -9.29 -11.17
CA ALA A 319 -4.95 -7.93 -10.74
C ALA A 319 -3.62 -7.39 -11.28
N PHE A 320 -2.78 -8.20 -11.95
CA PHE A 320 -1.48 -7.79 -12.49
C PHE A 320 -0.46 -7.27 -11.45
N ILE A 321 -0.73 -7.48 -10.17
CA ILE A 321 0.23 -7.30 -9.07
C ILE A 321 0.84 -8.62 -8.59
N GLY A 322 0.42 -9.76 -9.16
CA GLY A 322 1.08 -11.06 -9.00
C GLY A 322 1.02 -11.68 -7.59
N PRO A 323 1.04 -13.02 -7.48
CA PRO A 323 1.00 -13.68 -6.18
C PRO A 323 2.32 -13.51 -5.42
N SER A 324 2.23 -13.43 -4.09
CA SER A 324 3.40 -13.44 -3.22
C SER A 324 3.95 -14.85 -2.96
N ILE A 325 3.21 -15.89 -3.34
CA ILE A 325 3.53 -17.30 -3.08
C ILE A 325 4.14 -17.97 -4.31
N LYS A 326 5.34 -18.54 -4.16
CA LYS A 326 6.14 -19.12 -5.26
C LYS A 326 5.42 -20.20 -6.05
N ALA A 327 4.59 -20.99 -5.38
CA ALA A 327 3.88 -22.11 -5.97
C ALA A 327 2.60 -21.70 -6.74
N ALA A 328 2.19 -20.43 -6.66
CA ALA A 328 1.01 -19.90 -7.35
C ALA A 328 1.36 -19.40 -8.76
N THR A 329 1.93 -20.27 -9.58
CA THR A 329 2.37 -19.92 -10.94
C THR A 329 1.18 -19.66 -11.89
N LEU A 330 1.39 -18.87 -12.95
CA LEU A 330 0.32 -18.47 -13.87
C LEU A 330 -0.37 -19.66 -14.55
N ASP A 331 0.38 -20.71 -14.91
CA ASP A 331 -0.14 -21.95 -15.51
C ASP A 331 -1.14 -22.70 -14.61
N ARG A 332 -1.14 -22.41 -13.31
CA ARG A 332 -2.09 -22.96 -12.34
C ARG A 332 -3.32 -22.08 -12.13
N ALA A 333 -3.36 -20.89 -12.71
CA ALA A 333 -4.54 -20.02 -12.64
C ALA A 333 -5.68 -20.56 -13.52
N PRO A 334 -6.94 -20.20 -13.23
CA PRO A 334 -8.06 -20.41 -14.14
C PRO A 334 -7.77 -19.94 -15.58
N ALA A 335 -8.30 -20.64 -16.58
CA ALA A 335 -7.99 -20.40 -18.00
C ALA A 335 -8.35 -18.99 -18.48
N ASP A 336 -9.41 -18.40 -17.94
CA ASP A 336 -9.81 -17.02 -18.20
C ASP A 336 -8.78 -16.01 -17.66
N ILE A 337 -8.21 -16.28 -16.47
CA ILE A 337 -7.13 -15.45 -15.91
C ILE A 337 -5.84 -15.60 -16.72
N GLN A 338 -5.49 -16.83 -17.14
CA GLN A 338 -4.32 -17.05 -18.00
C GLN A 338 -4.45 -16.25 -19.31
N LYS A 339 -5.61 -16.34 -19.96
CA LYS A 339 -5.91 -15.61 -21.19
C LYS A 339 -5.85 -14.09 -20.97
N LEU A 340 -6.48 -13.59 -19.91
CA LEU A 340 -6.46 -12.16 -19.55
C LEU A 340 -5.02 -11.64 -19.40
N VAL A 341 -4.18 -12.38 -18.67
CA VAL A 341 -2.78 -11.98 -18.48
C VAL A 341 -2.04 -12.01 -19.82
N GLN A 342 -2.20 -13.06 -20.63
CA GLN A 342 -1.53 -13.18 -21.93
C GLN A 342 -1.93 -12.05 -22.91
N GLU A 343 -3.21 -11.69 -22.96
CA GLU A 343 -3.72 -10.65 -23.88
C GLU A 343 -3.25 -9.24 -23.50
N HIS A 344 -3.07 -8.98 -22.20
CA HIS A 344 -2.75 -7.63 -21.71
C HIS A 344 -1.31 -7.47 -21.21
N TRP A 345 -0.50 -8.52 -21.20
CA TRP A 345 0.90 -8.43 -20.82
C TRP A 345 1.67 -7.51 -21.78
N ARG A 346 2.49 -6.62 -21.22
CA ARG A 346 3.35 -5.74 -22.02
C ARG A 346 4.70 -6.42 -22.30
N PRO A 347 5.19 -6.43 -23.55
CA PRO A 347 6.52 -6.93 -23.87
C PRO A 347 7.65 -6.26 -23.09
N GLU A 348 7.47 -4.99 -22.70
CA GLU A 348 8.37 -4.23 -21.84
C GLU A 348 8.58 -4.89 -20.48
N TYR A 349 7.59 -5.63 -19.98
CA TYR A 349 7.64 -6.35 -18.70
C TYR A 349 8.14 -7.78 -18.80
N THR A 350 8.33 -8.31 -20.01
CA THR A 350 8.93 -9.64 -20.18
C THR A 350 10.41 -9.59 -19.82
N ASP A 351 10.89 -10.52 -19.00
CA ASP A 351 12.29 -10.62 -18.57
C ASP A 351 12.84 -9.34 -17.90
N MET A 352 12.01 -8.59 -17.17
CA MET A 352 12.45 -7.30 -16.59
C MET A 352 13.68 -7.39 -15.72
N GLU A 353 13.83 -8.46 -14.95
CA GLU A 353 14.98 -8.64 -14.06
C GLU A 353 16.31 -8.77 -14.83
N LYS A 354 16.26 -9.12 -16.12
CA LYS A 354 17.43 -9.11 -17.01
C LYS A 354 17.69 -7.73 -17.64
N LYS A 355 16.69 -6.86 -17.67
CA LYS A 355 16.70 -5.56 -18.37
C LYS A 355 16.88 -4.37 -17.42
N TYR A 356 16.38 -4.49 -16.19
CA TYR A 356 16.28 -3.40 -15.23
C TYR A 356 16.76 -3.86 -13.85
N THR A 357 17.29 -2.92 -13.08
CA THR A 357 17.55 -3.13 -11.66
C THR A 357 16.22 -3.12 -10.92
N ILE A 358 15.97 -4.15 -10.10
CA ILE A 358 14.83 -4.19 -9.19
C ILE A 358 15.34 -3.90 -7.78
N VAL A 359 14.68 -3.00 -7.05
CA VAL A 359 15.10 -2.56 -5.71
C VAL A 359 13.95 -2.67 -4.71
N PRO A 360 14.27 -2.96 -3.43
CA PRO A 360 13.28 -2.83 -2.36
C PRO A 360 12.80 -1.37 -2.26
N GLN A 361 11.64 -1.21 -1.64
CA GLN A 361 11.18 0.08 -1.16
C GLN A 361 12.09 0.62 -0.06
N LEU A 362 11.99 1.93 0.19
CA LEU A 362 12.57 2.56 1.35
C LEU A 362 12.09 1.88 2.65
N PRO A 363 12.96 1.76 3.67
CA PRO A 363 12.55 1.37 5.01
C PRO A 363 11.44 2.25 5.57
N VAL A 364 10.68 1.74 6.55
CA VAL A 364 9.47 2.37 7.11
C VAL A 364 9.66 3.86 7.41
N LYS A 365 10.70 4.22 8.16
CA LYS A 365 10.95 5.61 8.57
C LYS A 365 11.35 6.51 7.40
N ASP A 366 12.15 6.00 6.49
CA ASP A 366 12.62 6.75 5.34
C ASP A 366 11.48 7.00 4.35
N LEU A 367 10.61 6.01 4.14
CA LEU A 367 9.43 6.16 3.29
C LEU A 367 8.49 7.24 3.84
N ILE A 368 8.22 7.23 5.15
CA ILE A 368 7.43 8.27 5.82
C ILE A 368 8.08 9.65 5.62
N ALA A 369 9.39 9.76 5.85
CA ALA A 369 10.12 11.02 5.69
C ALA A 369 10.07 11.55 4.24
N ALA A 370 10.18 10.67 3.24
CA ALA A 370 10.05 11.03 1.83
C ALA A 370 8.66 11.60 1.51
N MET A 371 7.59 10.93 1.95
CA MET A 371 6.22 11.36 1.71
C MET A 371 5.89 12.67 2.44
N ASP A 372 6.31 12.81 3.69
CA ASP A 372 6.12 14.04 4.48
C ASP A 372 6.84 15.24 3.86
N ARG A 373 8.08 15.02 3.38
CA ARG A 373 8.84 16.07 2.70
C ARG A 373 8.19 16.47 1.38
N TRP A 374 7.73 15.49 0.61
CA TRP A 374 6.99 15.75 -0.63
C TRP A 374 5.74 16.60 -0.37
N ASP A 375 4.95 16.27 0.66
CA ASP A 375 3.73 17.03 0.98
C ASP A 375 4.05 18.48 1.33
N LYS A 376 5.13 18.73 2.09
CA LYS A 376 5.54 20.06 2.53
C LYS A 376 6.15 20.90 1.41
N GLU A 377 6.99 20.30 0.57
CA GLU A 377 7.83 21.04 -0.36
C GLU A 377 7.32 21.05 -1.81
N VAL A 378 6.46 20.09 -2.18
CA VAL A 378 5.95 19.92 -3.55
C VAL A 378 4.43 19.98 -3.55
N GLY A 379 3.77 19.11 -2.77
CA GLY A 379 2.31 18.99 -2.73
C GLY A 379 1.61 20.28 -2.30
N ALA A 380 2.11 20.94 -1.26
CA ALA A 380 1.53 22.16 -0.71
C ALA A 380 1.48 23.34 -1.70
N GLN A 381 2.33 23.33 -2.73
CA GLN A 381 2.39 24.41 -3.73
C GLN A 381 1.29 24.29 -4.80
N ARG A 382 0.61 23.13 -4.90
CA ARG A 382 -0.30 22.78 -6.01
C ARG A 382 -1.64 22.24 -5.54
N ILE A 383 -2.30 22.97 -4.64
CA ILE A 383 -3.68 22.69 -4.22
C ILE A 383 -4.63 23.15 -5.33
N LYS A 384 -5.53 22.27 -5.76
CA LYS A 384 -6.57 22.61 -6.74
C LYS A 384 -7.41 23.78 -6.20
N LYS A 385 -7.38 24.91 -6.89
CA LYS A 385 -8.28 26.03 -6.60
C LYS A 385 -9.63 25.67 -7.22
N PHE A 386 -10.66 25.56 -6.38
CA PHE A 386 -12.03 25.26 -6.80
C PHE A 386 -12.71 26.48 -7.41
#